data_AF-A0A060CDE5-F1
#
_entry.id   AF-A0A060CDE5-F1
#
_cell.length_a   1.000
_cell.length_b   1.000
_cell.length_c   1.000
_cell.angle_alpha   90.00
_cell.angle_beta   90.00
_cell.angle_gamma   90.00
#
_symmetry.space_group_name_H-M   'P 1'
#
loop_
_entity.id
_entity.type
_entity.pdbx_description
1 polymer ?
#
loop_
_entity_poly.entity_id
_entity_poly.type
_entity_poly.pdbx_seq_one_letter_code
_entity_poly.pdbx_strand_id
1 'polypeptide(L)' 'MKIALVHDYLNQYGGAERVLEELHQIYPDAPIYTSVYDAEGMQQLGFKTKGKDIRTS' A
#
# COMPACT_ATOMS: atom_id res chain seq x y z
N MET A 1 -14.51 -3.63 13.07
CA MET A 1 -14.91 -2.80 11.91
C MET A 1 -14.21 -3.36 10.67
N LYS A 2 -14.85 -3.39 9.49
CA LYS A 2 -14.24 -3.93 8.26
C LYS A 2 -13.77 -2.77 7.38
N ILE A 3 -12.46 -2.63 7.17
CA ILE A 3 -11.86 -1.55 6.39
C ILE A 3 -10.99 -2.16 5.30
N ALA A 4 -11.04 -1.58 4.11
CA ALA A 4 -10.11 -1.84 3.03
C ALA A 4 -9.53 -0.50 2.57
N LEU A 5 -8.23 -0.47 2.27
CA LEU A 5 -7.55 0.68 1.70
C LEU A 5 -7.44 0.45 0.19
N VAL A 6 -7.71 1.48 -0.60
CA VAL A 6 -7.64 1.41 -2.07
C VAL A 6 -6.68 2.50 -2.55
N HIS A 7 -5.75 2.13 -3.43
CA HIS A 7 -4.78 3.05 -4.02
C HIS A 7 -4.64 2.74 -5.51
N ASP A 8 -4.66 3.76 -6.37
CA ASP A 8 -4.74 3.58 -7.83
C ASP A 8 -3.61 2.69 -8.38
N TYR A 9 -2.37 3.01 -8.03
CA TYR A 9 -1.17 2.25 -8.39
C TYR A 9 -0.14 2.30 -7.27
N LEU A 10 0.63 1.23 -7.11
CA LEU A 10 1.78 1.12 -6.21
C LEU A 10 3.01 0.75 -7.04
N ASN A 11 3.47 1.71 -7.84
CA ASN A 11 4.66 1.60 -8.68
C ASN A 11 5.59 2.81 -8.58
N GLN A 12 5.27 3.75 -7.68
CA GLN A 12 6.07 4.94 -7.39
C GLN A 12 5.87 5.33 -5.93
N TYR A 13 6.77 6.14 -5.39
CA TYR A 13 6.73 6.56 -4.00
C TYR A 13 6.69 8.09 -3.88
N GLY A 14 5.55 8.61 -3.45
CA GLY A 14 5.26 10.03 -3.36
C GLY A 14 4.39 10.37 -2.15
N GLY A 15 3.56 11.42 -2.29
CA GLY A 15 2.72 11.90 -1.19
C GLY A 15 1.56 10.95 -0.84
N ALA A 16 0.93 10.37 -1.87
CA ALA A 16 -0.22 9.50 -1.69
C ALA A 16 0.15 8.19 -0.97
N GLU A 17 1.32 7.63 -1.29
CA GLU A 17 1.83 6.41 -0.66
C GLU A 17 2.22 6.66 0.79
N ARG A 18 2.77 7.84 1.12
CA ARG A 18 3.00 8.23 2.52
C ARG A 18 1.70 8.30 3.30
N VAL A 19 0.65 8.88 2.72
CA VAL A 19 -0.69 8.89 3.34
C VAL A 19 -1.22 7.47 3.51
N LEU A 20 -1.05 6.60 2.51
CA LEU A 20 -1.42 5.19 2.59
C LEU A 20 -0.68 4.48 3.74
N GLU A 21 0.60 4.76 3.96
CA GLU A 21 1.36 4.21 5.08
C GLU A 21 0.82 4.68 6.44
N GLU A 22 0.47 5.95 6.58
CA GLU A 22 -0.14 6.49 7.80
C GLU A 22 -1.53 5.88 8.04
N LEU A 23 -2.35 5.74 6.99
CA LEU A 23 -3.65 5.07 7.09
C LEU A 23 -3.50 3.60 7.49
N HIS A 24 -2.48 2.91 7.00
CA HIS A 24 -2.25 1.52 7.35
C HIS A 24 -1.65 1.35 8.76
N GLN A 25 -0.96 2.36 9.31
CA GLN A 25 -0.60 2.37 10.73
C GLN A 25 -1.83 2.44 11.64
N ILE A 26 -2.87 3.18 11.23
CA ILE A 26 -4.14 3.27 11.93
C ILE A 26 -4.96 1.97 11.78
N TYR A 27 -4.90 1.36 10.59
CA TYR A 27 -5.63 0.13 10.25
C TYR A 27 -4.69 -0.99 9.77
N PRO A 28 -3.94 -1.63 10.68
CA PRO A 28 -2.90 -2.60 10.32
C PRO A 28 -3.46 -3.88 9.68
N ASP A 29 -4.70 -4.23 10.00
CA ASP A 29 -5.36 -5.42 9.44
C ASP A 29 -6.11 -5.13 8.12
N ALA A 30 -6.11 -3.88 7.64
CA ALA A 30 -6.82 -3.52 6.42
C ALA A 30 -6.05 -3.99 5.18
N PRO A 31 -6.65 -4.82 4.30
CA PRO A 31 -6.04 -5.14 3.02
C PRO A 31 -5.96 -3.89 2.13
N ILE A 32 -4.89 -3.81 1.34
CA ILE A 32 -4.66 -2.77 0.36
C ILE A 32 -4.96 -3.33 -1.03
N TYR A 33 -5.89 -2.70 -1.75
CA TYR A 33 -6.19 -3.01 -3.14
C TYR A 33 -5.60 -1.97 -4.07
N THR A 34 -5.01 -2.42 -5.17
CA THR A 34 -4.45 -1.53 -6.19
C THR A 34 -4.54 -2.14 -7.58
N SER A 35 -4.59 -1.32 -8.64
CA SER A 35 -4.64 -1.83 -10.02
C SER A 35 -3.27 -2.26 -10.53
N VAL A 36 -2.19 -1.69 -9.99
CA VAL A 36 -0.81 -2.00 -10.39
C VAL A 36 0.06 -2.09 -9.14
N TYR A 37 0.88 -3.12 -9.02
CA TYR A 37 1.81 -3.26 -7.91
C TYR A 37 3.18 -3.74 -8.39
N ASP A 38 4.19 -2.88 -8.26
CA ASP A 38 5.60 -3.22 -8.43
C ASP A 38 6.25 -3.40 -7.05
N ALA A 39 6.20 -4.62 -6.52
CA ALA A 39 6.71 -4.91 -5.18
C ALA A 39 8.20 -4.60 -5.03
N GLU A 40 9.00 -4.87 -6.06
CA GLU A 40 10.44 -4.67 -6.01
C GLU A 40 10.78 -3.17 -6.08
N GLY A 41 10.21 -2.44 -7.04
CA GLY A 41 10.41 -1.00 -7.18
C GLY A 41 9.94 -0.24 -5.93
N MET A 42 8.78 -0.60 -5.38
CA MET A 42 8.26 0.03 -4.16
C MET A 42 9.17 -0.21 -2.96
N GLN A 43 9.71 -1.42 -2.81
CA GLN A 43 10.66 -1.73 -1.74
C GLN A 43 11.97 -0.94 -1.90
N GLN A 44 12.49 -0.82 -3.12
CA GLN A 44 13.70 -0.02 -3.40
C GLN A 44 13.47 1.47 -3.11
N LEU A 45 12.26 1.97 -3.34
CA LEU A 45 11.86 3.36 -3.07
C LEU A 45 11.53 3.63 -1.59
N GLY A 46 11.59 2.62 -0.73
CA GLY A 46 11.42 2.76 0.72
C GLY A 46 10.00 2.54 1.24
N PHE A 47 9.05 2.15 0.39
CA PHE A 47 7.71 1.76 0.83
C PHE A 47 7.77 0.43 1.58
N LYS A 48 7.20 0.38 2.79
CA LYS A 48 7.22 -0.85 3.59
C LYS A 48 6.24 -1.86 2.99
N THR A 49 6.69 -2.82 2.21
CA THR A 49 5.83 -3.86 1.60
C THR A 49 5.62 -5.06 2.52
N LYS A 50 6.60 -5.37 3.37
CA LYS A 50 6.64 -6.59 4.17
C LYS A 50 5.50 -6.66 5.19
N GLY A 51 4.72 -7.73 5.13
CA GLY A 51 3.64 -8.02 6.07
C GLY A 51 2.31 -7.32 5.76
N LYS A 52 2.26 -6.48 4.72
CA LYS A 52 1.00 -5.87 4.25
C LYS A 52 0.28 -6.84 3.31
N ASP A 53 -1.03 -6.98 3.47
CA ASP A 53 -1.89 -7.72 2.54
C ASP A 53 -2.22 -6.82 1.33
N ILE A 54 -1.38 -6.88 0.30
CA ILE A 54 -1.53 -6.08 -0.92
C ILE A 54 -2.05 -6.98 -2.03
N ARG A 55 -3.17 -6.59 -2.63
CA ARG A 55 -3.89 -7.36 -3.65
C ARG A 55 -4.00 -6.53 -4.92
N THR A 56 -3.66 -7.15 -6.04
CA THR A 56 -3.96 -6.62 -7.37
C THR A 56 -5.32 -7.14 -7.83
N SER A 57 -6.10 -6.28 -8.48
CA SER A 57 -7.43 -6.60 -9.05
C SER A 57 -7.51 -6.18 -10.50
#